data_AF-A0A496X5L1-F1
#
_entry.id   AF-A0A496X5L1-F1
#
_cell.length_a   1.000
_cell.length_b   1.000
_cell.length_c   1.000
_cell.angle_alpha   90.00
_cell.angle_beta   90.00
_cell.angle_gamma   90.00
#
_symmetry.space_group_name_H-M   'P 1'
#
loop_
_entity.id
_entity.type
_entity.pdbx_description
1 polymer ?
#
loop_
_entity_poly.entity_id
_entity_poly.type
_entity_poly.pdbx_seq_one_letter_code
_entity_poly.pdbx_strand_id
1 'polypeptide(L)'
;MIEENKAMSKTVYRIDQELRGKALSANTIASFLIAQETKSVPDLCANKNMSRALLEFLNRERAIRFWEDNGWLQLEGTVCRLTDAGLDEVLSREAGVAFGRNGKKKPSNVSPMKVAVALRIIETGQSSDYEKVIAKNFQTLSG
;
A
#
# COMPACT_ATOMS: atom_id res chain seq x y z
N MET A 1 -24.92 7.07 30.56
CA MET A 1 -24.88 6.28 29.31
C MET A 1 -23.49 6.43 28.75
N ILE A 2 -22.68 5.39 28.87
CA ILE A 2 -21.35 5.34 28.25
C ILE A 2 -21.58 4.59 26.93
N GLU A 3 -21.55 5.31 25.82
CA GLU A 3 -21.45 4.70 24.50
C GLU A 3 -20.09 4.04 24.42
N GLU A 4 -20.06 2.72 24.61
CA GLU A 4 -18.93 1.90 24.23
C GLU A 4 -18.75 2.03 22.72
N ASN A 5 -17.87 2.95 22.30
CA ASN A 5 -17.30 2.98 20.97
C ASN A 5 -16.46 1.71 20.80
N LYS A 6 -17.15 0.60 20.51
CA LYS A 6 -16.54 -0.64 20.07
C LYS A 6 -16.07 -0.39 18.64
N ALA A 7 -14.95 0.31 18.50
CA ALA A 7 -14.19 0.30 17.27
C ALA A 7 -13.97 -1.17 16.94
N MET A 8 -14.70 -1.67 15.94
CA MET A 8 -14.57 -3.05 15.52
C MET A 8 -13.10 -3.21 15.15
N SER A 9 -12.36 -4.01 15.91
CA SER A 9 -11.00 -4.39 15.57
C SER A 9 -11.06 -5.09 14.22
N LYS A 10 -10.82 -4.33 13.14
CA LYS A 10 -10.81 -4.87 11.79
C LYS A 10 -9.63 -5.83 11.72
N THR A 11 -9.93 -7.12 11.64
CA THR A 11 -8.91 -8.14 11.45
C THR A 11 -8.20 -7.87 10.13
N VAL A 12 -6.87 -7.81 10.17
CA VAL A 12 -6.02 -7.65 9.00
C VAL A 12 -5.04 -8.80 8.92
N TYR A 13 -4.66 -9.14 7.70
CA TYR A 13 -3.77 -10.25 7.40
C TYR A 13 -2.51 -9.73 6.73
N ARG A 14 -1.37 -10.27 7.14
CA ARG A 14 -0.08 -10.02 6.52
C ARG A 14 0.20 -11.12 5.51
N ILE A 15 0.82 -10.74 4.39
CA ILE A 15 1.37 -11.71 3.46
C ILE A 15 2.71 -12.23 4.01
N ASP A 16 2.80 -13.54 4.23
CA ASP A 16 4.00 -14.18 4.84
C ASP A 16 5.21 -14.21 3.91
N GLN A 17 4.98 -14.31 2.60
CA GLN A 17 6.06 -14.29 1.59
C GLN A 17 6.73 -12.91 1.45
N GLU A 18 8.00 -12.91 1.05
CA GLU A 18 8.71 -11.67 0.74
C GLU A 18 8.22 -11.05 -0.57
N LEU A 19 7.51 -9.93 -0.47
CA LEU A 19 7.08 -9.17 -1.64
C LEU A 19 8.22 -8.31 -2.20
N ARG A 20 8.28 -8.21 -3.54
CA ARG A 20 9.27 -7.40 -4.27
C ARG A 20 8.63 -6.65 -5.44
N GLY A 21 9.29 -5.60 -5.92
CA GLY A 21 8.87 -4.84 -7.10
C GLY A 21 7.42 -4.35 -7.02
N LYS A 22 6.63 -4.62 -8.07
CA LYS A 22 5.21 -4.24 -8.15
C LYS A 22 4.36 -4.84 -7.04
N ALA A 23 4.68 -6.06 -6.60
CA ALA A 23 3.94 -6.73 -5.53
C ALA A 23 4.07 -5.97 -4.20
N LEU A 24 5.31 -5.61 -3.86
CA LEU A 24 5.60 -4.80 -2.68
C LEU A 24 4.94 -3.43 -2.78
N SER A 25 5.05 -2.75 -3.93
CA SER A 25 4.45 -1.42 -4.11
C SER A 25 2.92 -1.45 -3.97
N ALA A 26 2.25 -2.47 -4.52
CA ALA A 26 0.81 -2.62 -4.37
C ALA A 26 0.41 -2.88 -2.91
N ASN A 27 1.14 -3.74 -2.20
CA ASN A 27 0.91 -4.02 -0.79
C ASN A 27 1.11 -2.79 0.10
N THR A 28 2.15 -2.01 -0.16
CA THR A 28 2.40 -0.78 0.62
C THR A 28 1.32 0.26 0.40
N ILE A 29 0.87 0.49 -0.84
CA ILE A 29 -0.25 1.38 -1.12
C ILE A 29 -1.54 0.88 -0.45
N ALA A 30 -1.84 -0.42 -0.56
CA ALA A 30 -3.00 -1.01 0.10
C ALA A 30 -2.92 -0.90 1.63
N SER A 31 -1.72 -0.94 2.21
CA SER A 31 -1.52 -0.73 3.64
C SER A 31 -1.85 0.70 4.07
N PHE A 32 -1.55 1.71 3.24
CA PHE A 32 -1.98 3.08 3.49
C PHE A 32 -3.51 3.22 3.44
N LEU A 33 -4.17 2.56 2.48
CA LEU A 33 -5.64 2.52 2.42
C LEU A 33 -6.23 1.95 3.71
N ILE A 34 -5.70 0.82 4.17
CA ILE A 34 -6.11 0.19 5.43
C ILE A 34 -5.86 1.10 6.62
N ALA A 35 -4.68 1.72 6.71
CA ALA A 35 -4.29 2.54 7.85
C ALA A 35 -5.01 3.90 7.89
N GLN A 36 -5.51 4.40 6.76
CA GLN A 36 -6.37 5.59 6.69
C GLN A 36 -7.87 5.27 6.63
N GLU A 37 -8.23 3.99 6.65
CA GLU A 37 -9.61 3.50 6.52
C GLU A 37 -10.31 3.93 5.22
N THR A 38 -9.56 4.01 4.13
CA THR A 38 -10.07 4.37 2.79
C THR A 38 -10.15 3.14 1.88
N LYS A 39 -10.90 3.24 0.79
CA LYS A 39 -11.12 2.14 -0.17
C LYS A 39 -10.49 2.37 -1.54
N SER A 40 -10.15 3.61 -1.86
CA SER A 40 -9.49 3.97 -3.13
C SER A 40 -8.33 4.93 -2.89
N VAL A 41 -7.35 4.90 -3.80
CA VAL A 41 -6.16 5.75 -3.72
C VAL A 41 -6.50 7.25 -3.79
N PRO A 42 -7.44 7.71 -4.63
CA PRO A 42 -7.87 9.12 -4.61
C PRO A 42 -8.43 9.61 -3.26
N ASP A 43 -8.91 8.70 -2.41
CA ASP A 43 -9.45 9.06 -1.08
C ASP A 43 -8.35 9.20 -0.01
N LEU A 44 -7.08 8.89 -0.33
CA LEU A 44 -5.98 9.08 0.60
C LEU A 44 -5.73 10.57 0.87
N CYS A 45 -5.40 10.88 2.12
CA CYS A 45 -5.06 12.22 2.54
C CYS A 45 -3.61 12.29 3.01
N ALA A 46 -2.91 13.33 2.59
CA ALA A 46 -1.65 13.71 3.20
C ALA A 46 -1.89 14.17 4.65
N ASN A 47 -0.87 14.06 5.49
CA ASN A 47 -0.84 14.51 6.89
C ASN A 47 -1.87 13.84 7.82
N LYS A 48 -2.66 12.88 7.33
CA LYS A 48 -3.56 12.05 8.15
C LYS A 48 -2.74 11.05 8.96
N ASN A 49 -3.00 11.00 10.27
CA ASN A 49 -2.35 10.05 11.16
C ASN A 49 -2.75 8.61 10.81
N MET A 50 -1.73 7.76 10.70
CA MET A 50 -1.83 6.32 10.51
C MET A 50 -1.10 5.61 11.65
N SER A 51 -1.59 4.44 12.06
CA SER A 51 -0.91 3.60 13.04
C SER A 51 0.41 3.07 12.47
N ARG A 52 1.53 3.43 13.10
CA ARG A 52 2.86 2.94 12.71
C ARG A 52 2.95 1.42 12.88
N ALA A 53 2.47 0.92 14.00
CA ALA A 53 2.48 -0.52 14.31
C ALA A 53 1.71 -1.33 13.26
N LEU A 54 0.58 -0.80 12.76
CA LEU A 54 -0.18 -1.44 11.70
C LEU A 54 0.59 -1.48 10.38
N LEU A 55 1.22 -0.37 9.98
CA LEU A 55 2.02 -0.33 8.77
C LEU A 55 3.24 -1.26 8.83
N GLU A 56 3.91 -1.35 9.98
CA GLU A 56 5.04 -2.25 10.22
C GLU A 56 4.61 -3.73 10.37
N PHE A 57 3.35 -3.99 10.75
CA PHE A 57 2.79 -5.32 10.67
C PHE A 57 2.57 -5.75 9.22
N LEU A 58 1.89 -4.90 8.43
CA LEU A 58 1.51 -5.18 7.04
C LEU A 58 2.68 -5.11 6.05
N ASN A 59 3.74 -4.37 6.39
CA ASN A 59 4.93 -4.20 5.58
C ASN A 59 6.17 -4.53 6.39
N ARG A 60 7.20 -5.08 5.75
CA ARG A 60 8.51 -5.19 6.40
C ARG A 60 9.06 -3.79 6.72
N GLU A 61 9.76 -3.66 7.84
CA GLU A 61 10.35 -2.40 8.31
C GLU A 61 11.15 -1.68 7.21
N ARG A 62 11.94 -2.42 6.43
CA ARG A 62 12.72 -1.86 5.30
C ARG A 62 11.85 -1.13 4.27
N ALA A 63 10.63 -1.59 4.02
CA ALA A 63 9.72 -0.92 3.11
C ALA A 63 9.26 0.41 3.69
N ILE A 64 8.90 0.45 4.98
CA ILE A 64 8.48 1.70 5.65
C ILE A 64 9.64 2.70 5.70
N ARG A 65 10.84 2.26 6.10
CA ARG A 65 12.05 3.10 6.09
C ARG A 65 12.38 3.64 4.70
N PHE A 66 12.22 2.85 3.65
CA PHE A 66 12.41 3.35 2.29
C PHE A 66 11.48 4.53 1.95
N TRP A 67 10.23 4.53 2.42
CA TRP A 67 9.34 5.66 2.21
C TRP A 67 9.72 6.87 3.06
N GLU A 68 10.17 6.65 4.29
CA GLU A 68 10.72 7.69 5.17
C GLU A 68 11.98 8.35 4.58
N ASP A 69 12.97 7.55 4.15
CA ASP A 69 14.23 8.00 3.57
C ASP A 69 14.04 8.84 2.30
N ASN A 70 12.91 8.65 1.59
CA ASN A 70 12.55 9.45 0.42
C ASN A 70 11.70 10.69 0.76
N GLY A 71 11.41 10.93 2.04
CA GLY A 71 10.57 12.05 2.49
C GLY A 71 9.08 11.90 2.13
N TRP A 72 8.64 10.69 1.79
CA TRP A 72 7.24 10.39 1.44
C TRP A 72 6.40 9.99 2.64
N LEU A 73 7.04 9.59 3.72
CA LEU A 73 6.39 9.22 4.97
C LEU A 73 7.13 9.88 6.13
N GLN A 74 6.40 10.47 7.05
CA GLN A 74 6.93 11.01 8.30
C GLN A 74 6.57 10.07 9.44
N LEU A 75 7.56 9.66 10.24
CA LEU A 75 7.36 8.83 11.43
C LEU A 75 7.52 9.67 12.69
N GLU A 76 6.54 9.62 13.59
CA GLU A 76 6.56 10.36 14.86
C GLU A 76 5.98 9.50 15.98
N GLY A 77 6.85 8.98 16.85
CA GLY A 77 6.43 8.07 17.92
C GLY A 77 5.67 6.85 17.38
N THR A 78 4.40 6.72 17.77
CA THR A 78 3.50 5.62 17.37
C THR A 78 2.68 5.91 16.13
N VAL A 79 2.79 7.10 15.56
CA VAL A 79 2.05 7.52 14.36
C VAL A 79 2.98 7.72 13.17
N CYS A 80 2.40 7.61 11.99
CA CYS A 80 3.03 7.94 10.73
C CYS A 80 2.06 8.71 9.84
N ARG A 81 2.58 9.51 8.91
CA ARG A 81 1.79 10.35 8.01
C ARG A 81 2.40 10.35 6.62
N LEU A 82 1.56 10.22 5.58
CA LEU A 82 2.01 10.54 4.22
C LEU A 82 2.29 12.04 4.17
N THR A 83 3.44 12.43 3.65
CA THR A 83 3.67 13.84 3.28
C THR A 83 2.90 14.15 1.99
N ASP A 84 2.80 15.42 1.60
CA ASP A 84 2.21 15.79 0.32
C ASP A 84 2.95 15.10 -0.85
N ALA A 85 4.29 15.10 -0.80
CA ALA A 85 5.13 14.39 -1.77
C ALA A 85 4.88 12.86 -1.77
N GLY A 86 4.57 12.29 -0.60
CA GLY A 86 4.22 10.88 -0.49
C GLY A 86 2.87 10.54 -1.10
N LEU A 87 1.87 11.39 -0.90
CA LEU A 87 0.57 11.24 -1.55
C LEU A 87 0.71 11.34 -3.07
N ASP A 88 1.45 12.32 -3.57
CA ASP A 88 1.73 12.49 -5.00
C ASP A 88 2.43 11.25 -5.60
N GLU A 89 3.40 10.68 -4.88
CA GLU A 89 4.08 9.44 -5.30
C GLU A 89 3.12 8.24 -5.35
N VAL A 90 2.22 8.11 -4.37
CA VAL A 90 1.19 7.06 -4.36
C VAL A 90 0.27 7.20 -5.59
N LEU A 91 -0.29 8.40 -5.80
CA LEU A 91 -1.18 8.70 -6.93
C LEU A 91 -0.48 8.45 -8.27
N SER A 92 0.76 8.92 -8.41
CA SER A 92 1.55 8.75 -9.63
C SER A 92 1.88 7.28 -9.93
N ARG A 93 2.16 6.48 -8.90
CA ARG A 93 2.44 5.04 -9.08
C ARG A 93 1.22 4.27 -9.52
N GLU A 94 0.07 4.55 -8.93
CA GLU A 94 -1.20 3.90 -9.26
C GLU A 94 -1.66 4.27 -10.68
N ALA A 95 -1.51 5.54 -11.06
CA ALA A 95 -1.78 6.02 -12.42
C ALA A 95 -0.76 5.51 -13.47
N GLY A 96 0.32 4.84 -13.04
CA GLY A 96 1.33 4.31 -13.95
C GLY A 96 2.29 5.36 -14.53
N VAL A 97 2.36 6.52 -13.89
CA VAL A 97 3.08 7.72 -14.36
C VAL A 97 4.17 8.20 -13.39
N ALA A 98 4.53 7.44 -12.34
CA ALA A 98 5.70 7.82 -11.54
C ALA A 98 7.00 7.58 -12.33
N PHE A 99 7.90 8.56 -12.26
CA PHE A 99 9.20 8.55 -12.93
C PHE A 99 10.35 8.59 -11.91
N GLY A 100 11.42 7.84 -12.19
CA GLY A 100 12.66 7.90 -11.42
C GLY A 100 13.46 9.16 -11.74
N ARG A 101 14.53 9.40 -10.97
CA ARG A 101 15.46 10.52 -11.19
C ARG A 101 16.13 10.51 -12.58
N ASN A 102 16.17 9.34 -13.22
CA ASN A 102 16.70 9.15 -14.58
C ASN A 102 15.67 9.39 -15.69
N GLY A 103 14.48 9.91 -15.37
CA GLY A 103 13.39 10.15 -16.32
C GLY A 103 12.69 8.89 -16.83
N LYS A 104 13.06 7.68 -16.36
CA LYS A 104 12.39 6.43 -16.74
C LYS A 104 11.22 6.13 -15.82
N LYS A 105 10.16 5.50 -16.35
CA LYS A 105 9.02 5.02 -15.54
C LYS A 105 9.52 4.10 -14.42
N LYS A 106 9.01 4.30 -13.20
CA LYS A 106 9.43 3.47 -12.07
C LYS A 106 8.92 2.02 -12.26
N PRO A 107 9.76 1.00 -11.98
CA PRO A 107 9.31 -0.38 -12.01
C PRO A 107 8.26 -0.68 -10.93
N SER A 108 8.13 0.19 -9.93
CA SER A 108 7.13 0.15 -8.86
C SER A 108 5.77 0.72 -9.27
N ASN A 109 5.58 1.19 -10.51
CA ASN A 109 4.26 1.55 -11.01
C ASN A 109 3.33 0.34 -11.03
N VAL A 110 2.13 0.49 -10.47
CA VAL A 110 1.17 -0.58 -10.23
C VAL A 110 -0.20 -0.13 -10.72
N SER A 111 -1.02 -1.04 -11.26
CA SER A 111 -2.39 -0.68 -11.65
C SER A 111 -3.31 -0.63 -10.43
N PRO A 112 -4.42 0.12 -10.49
CA PRO A 112 -5.45 0.13 -9.43
C PRO A 112 -5.93 -1.27 -9.07
N MET A 113 -6.09 -2.15 -10.06
CA MET A 113 -6.46 -3.55 -9.85
C MET A 113 -5.48 -4.31 -8.94
N LYS A 114 -4.16 -4.07 -9.07
CA LYS A 114 -3.17 -4.73 -8.21
C LYS A 114 -3.24 -4.22 -6.77
N VAL A 115 -3.53 -2.94 -6.59
CA VAL A 115 -3.77 -2.35 -5.26
C VAL A 115 -5.04 -2.94 -4.65
N ALA A 116 -6.14 -3.04 -5.41
CA ALA A 116 -7.39 -3.64 -4.95
C ALA A 116 -7.24 -5.12 -4.55
N VAL A 117 -6.45 -5.89 -5.30
CA VAL A 117 -6.14 -7.29 -4.95
C VAL A 117 -5.33 -7.37 -3.67
N ALA A 118 -4.29 -6.53 -3.52
CA ALA A 118 -3.50 -6.48 -2.29
C ALA A 118 -4.36 -6.08 -1.08
N LEU A 119 -5.25 -5.09 -1.26
CA LEU A 119 -6.20 -4.67 -0.24
C LEU A 119 -7.12 -5.82 0.19
N ARG A 120 -7.72 -6.55 -0.76
CA ARG A 120 -8.56 -7.71 -0.48
C ARG A 120 -7.80 -8.77 0.31
N ILE A 121 -6.55 -9.07 -0.03
CA ILE A 121 -5.73 -10.04 0.70
C ILE A 121 -5.48 -9.58 2.13
N ILE A 122 -5.17 -8.29 2.35
CA ILE A 122 -5.00 -7.75 3.70
C ILE A 122 -6.31 -7.85 4.49
N GLU A 123 -7.48 -7.70 3.85
CA GLU A 123 -8.78 -7.77 4.50
C GLU A 123 -9.28 -9.20 4.77
N THR A 124 -8.91 -10.18 3.94
CA THR A 124 -9.51 -11.54 4.00
C THR A 124 -8.51 -12.66 4.28
N GLY A 125 -7.21 -12.42 4.15
CA GLY A 125 -6.17 -13.44 4.23
C GLY A 125 -6.15 -14.42 3.04
N GLN A 126 -7.03 -14.26 2.05
CA GLN A 126 -7.15 -15.19 0.92
C GLN A 126 -6.15 -14.85 -0.18
N SER A 127 -4.94 -15.41 -0.10
CA SER A 127 -3.85 -15.20 -1.07
C SER A 127 -4.04 -15.92 -2.41
N SER A 128 -4.96 -16.89 -2.51
CA SER A 128 -5.24 -17.67 -3.73
C SER A 128 -5.74 -16.83 -4.92
N ASP A 129 -6.20 -15.60 -4.66
CA ASP A 129 -6.58 -14.63 -5.69
C ASP A 129 -5.35 -13.97 -6.35
N TYR A 130 -4.20 -13.95 -5.66
CA TYR A 130 -2.96 -13.33 -6.16
C TYR A 130 -2.39 -14.08 -7.36
N GLU A 131 -2.33 -15.40 -7.28
CA GLU A 131 -1.81 -16.26 -8.35
C GLU A 131 -2.73 -16.26 -9.58
N LYS A 132 -4.05 -16.21 -9.39
CA LYS A 132 -5.02 -16.15 -10.50
C LYS A 132 -4.99 -14.81 -11.22
N VAL A 133 -4.87 -13.69 -10.50
CA VAL A 133 -4.77 -12.35 -11.10
C VAL A 133 -3.41 -12.11 -11.75
N ILE A 134 -2.34 -12.72 -11.25
CA ILE A 134 -1.02 -12.68 -11.89
C ILE A 134 -0.97 -13.60 -13.13
N ALA A 135 -1.43 -14.85 -13.02
CA ALA A 135 -1.38 -15.82 -14.11
C ALA A 135 -2.17 -15.36 -15.35
N LYS A 136 -3.31 -14.68 -15.16
CA LYS A 136 -4.15 -14.21 -16.27
C LYS A 136 -3.58 -12.98 -17.01
N ASN A 137 -2.63 -12.26 -16.42
CA ASN A 137 -2.05 -11.03 -16.99
C ASN A 137 -0.63 -11.21 -17.57
N PHE A 138 -0.05 -12.42 -17.50
CA PHE A 138 1.23 -12.74 -18.13
C PHE A 138 1.11 -13.53 -19.44
N GLN A 139 -0.09 -13.98 -19.83
CA GLN A 139 -0.33 -14.67 -21.11
C GLN A 139 -0.54 -13.72 -22.33
N THR A 140 -0.44 -12.41 -22.17
CA THR A 140 -0.66 -11.44 -23.28
C THR A 140 0.58 -10.68 -23.74
N LEU A 141 1.80 -11.08 -23.36
CA LEU A 141 3.04 -10.47 -23.86
C LEU A 141 4.06 -11.48 -24.44
N SER A 142 3.59 -12.67 -24.81
CA SER A 142 4.33 -13.59 -25.69
C SER A 142 3.71 -13.55 -27.08
N GLY A 143 3.81 -12.39 -27.73
CA GLY A 143 3.55 -12.21 -29.16
C GLY A 143 4.84 -11.76 -29.82
#